data_AF-A0A955HX15-F1
#
_entry.id   AF-A0A955HX15-F1
#
_cell.length_a   1.000
_cell.length_b   1.000
_cell.length_c   1.000
_cell.angle_alpha   90.00
_cell.angle_beta   90.00
_cell.angle_gamma   90.00
#
_symmetry.space_group_name_H-M   'P 1'
#
loop_
_entity.id
_entity.type
_entity.pdbx_description
1 polymer ?
#
loop_
_entity_poly.entity_id
_entity_poly.type
_entity_poly.pdbx_seq_one_letter_code
_entity_poly.pdbx_strand_id
1 'polypeptide(L)'
;MREKKAKKVLEHVKATYGNIAESFSSTRQYIGREFTTFLPYLQKAKNILDLGCGNGRFVRFLEKEKLKAHYIGIDNANEFI
;
A
#
# COMPACT_ATOMS: atom_id res chain seq x y z
N MET A 1 18.13 18.15 18.21
CA MET A 1 16.71 18.19 18.67
C MET A 1 15.69 17.79 17.59
N ARG A 2 15.76 18.32 16.36
CA ARG A 2 14.76 18.03 15.30
C ARG A 2 14.71 16.55 14.89
N GLU A 3 15.86 15.89 14.77
CA GLU A 3 15.94 14.47 14.37
C GLU A 3 15.27 13.52 15.37
N LYS A 4 15.50 13.71 16.68
CA LYS A 4 14.84 12.92 17.73
C LYS A 4 13.32 13.09 17.71
N LYS A 5 12.84 14.29 17.39
CA LYS A 5 11.40 14.55 17.23
C LYS A 5 10.85 13.86 15.97
N ALA A 6 11.57 13.93 14.85
CA ALA A 6 11.19 13.23 13.61
C ALA A 6 11.10 11.71 13.81
N LYS A 7 12.09 11.10 14.47
CA LYS A 7 12.06 9.66 14.81
C LYS A 7 10.85 9.30 15.64
N LYS A 8 10.52 10.08 16.67
CA LYS A 8 9.30 9.86 17.48
C LYS A 8 8.02 9.92 16.66
N VAL A 9 7.93 10.86 15.70
CA VAL A 9 6.77 10.95 14.81
C VAL A 9 6.67 9.71 13.92
N LEU A 10 7.79 9.25 13.35
CA LEU A 10 7.81 8.04 12.51
C LEU A 10 7.36 6.79 13.29
N GLU A 11 7.89 6.58 14.48
CA GLU A 11 7.49 5.44 15.34
C GLU A 11 6.01 5.53 15.72
N HIS A 12 5.52 6.74 16.05
CA HIS A 12 4.12 6.93 16.38
C HIS A 12 3.18 6.66 15.20
N VAL A 13 3.55 7.10 13.99
CA VAL A 13 2.78 6.83 12.77
C VAL A 13 2.74 5.34 12.48
N LYS A 14 3.87 4.65 12.56
CA LYS A 14 3.95 3.19 12.38
C LYS A 14 3.04 2.45 13.37
N ALA A 15 3.17 2.76 14.66
CA ALA A 15 2.33 2.15 15.70
C ALA A 15 0.84 2.45 15.50
N THR A 16 0.50 3.67 15.05
CA THR A 16 -0.89 4.05 14.78
C THR A 16 -1.48 3.19 13.67
N TYR A 17 -0.79 3.06 12.53
CA TYR A 17 -1.27 2.23 11.43
C TYR A 17 -1.40 0.76 11.82
N GLY A 18 -0.47 0.22 12.61
CA GLY A 18 -0.58 -1.14 13.16
C GLY A 18 -1.85 -1.30 14.00
N ASN A 19 -2.10 -0.39 14.93
CA ASN A 19 -3.28 -0.42 15.81
C ASN A 19 -4.62 -0.30 15.06
N ILE A 20 -4.66 0.44 13.94
CA ILE A 20 -5.90 0.66 13.18
C ILE A 20 -6.02 -0.23 11.95
N ALA A 21 -5.09 -1.15 11.69
CA ALA A 21 -4.98 -1.84 10.40
C ALA A 21 -6.26 -2.58 10.00
N GLU A 22 -6.91 -3.24 10.96
CA GLU A 22 -8.18 -3.96 10.75
C GLU A 22 -9.32 -2.99 10.38
N SER A 23 -9.53 -1.94 11.19
CA SER A 23 -10.55 -0.91 10.94
C SER A 23 -10.27 -0.11 9.67
N PHE A 24 -9.00 0.09 9.35
CA PHE A 24 -8.58 0.68 8.09
C PHE A 24 -8.96 -0.24 6.92
N SER A 25 -8.68 -1.53 7.03
CA SER A 25 -8.95 -2.50 5.98
C SER A 25 -10.44 -2.73 5.74
N SER A 26 -11.27 -2.75 6.79
CA SER A 26 -12.72 -2.95 6.70
C SER A 26 -13.43 -1.81 5.98
N THR A 27 -12.90 -0.60 6.06
CA THR A 27 -13.47 0.59 5.41
C THR A 27 -12.99 0.79 3.97
N ARG A 28 -12.00 0.02 3.50
CA ARG A 28 -11.42 0.13 2.14
C ARG A 28 -11.44 -1.22 1.39
N GLN A 29 -12.58 -1.89 1.44
CA GLN A 29 -12.82 -3.16 0.74
C GLN A 29 -12.95 -2.98 -0.79
N TYR A 30 -13.49 -1.84 -1.23
CA TYR A 30 -13.69 -1.57 -2.65
C TYR A 30 -12.39 -1.13 -3.33
N ILE A 31 -12.06 -1.77 -4.46
CA ILE A 31 -11.02 -1.33 -5.37
C ILE A 31 -11.59 -0.16 -6.17
N GLY A 32 -11.23 1.05 -5.77
CA GLY A 32 -11.81 2.24 -6.37
C GLY A 32 -11.18 2.57 -7.73
N ARG A 33 -11.85 3.49 -8.45
CA ARG A 33 -11.43 3.94 -9.78
C ARG A 33 -10.12 4.74 -9.76
N GLU A 34 -9.59 5.10 -8.59
CA GLU A 34 -8.33 5.83 -8.47
C GLU A 34 -7.15 5.12 -9.14
N PHE A 35 -7.14 3.78 -9.15
CA PHE A 35 -6.03 3.05 -9.75
C PHE A 35 -6.08 2.99 -11.28
N THR A 36 -7.24 3.26 -11.89
CA THR A 36 -7.36 3.20 -13.36
C THR A 36 -6.54 4.28 -14.05
N THR A 37 -6.28 5.40 -13.36
CA THR A 37 -5.38 6.47 -13.83
C THR A 37 -3.96 5.97 -14.08
N PHE A 38 -3.54 4.87 -13.42
CA PHE A 38 -2.22 4.28 -13.61
C PHE A 38 -2.14 3.28 -14.76
N LEU A 39 -3.27 2.77 -15.28
CA LEU A 39 -3.29 1.70 -16.29
C LEU A 39 -2.39 1.94 -17.51
N PRO A 40 -2.34 3.15 -18.11
CA PRO A 40 -1.48 3.41 -19.27
C PRO A 40 0.01 3.16 -18.99
N TYR A 41 0.43 3.32 -17.74
CA TYR A 41 1.82 3.13 -17.31
C TYR A 41 2.11 1.67 -16.91
N LEU A 42 1.08 0.93 -16.48
CA LEU A 42 1.23 -0.42 -15.95
C LEU A 42 1.21 -1.51 -17.03
N GLN A 43 0.55 -1.27 -18.17
CA GLN A 43 0.44 -2.28 -19.25
C GLN A 43 1.79 -2.78 -19.79
N LYS A 44 2.83 -1.94 -19.75
CA LYS A 44 4.19 -2.30 -20.18
C LYS A 44 5.15 -2.56 -19.02
N ALA A 45 4.69 -2.39 -17.78
CA ALA A 45 5.52 -2.61 -16.61
C ALA A 45 5.79 -4.10 -16.43
N LYS A 46 7.06 -4.47 -16.35
CA LYS A 46 7.48 -5.85 -16.04
C LYS A 46 7.64 -6.09 -14.55
N ASN A 47 7.99 -5.04 -13.80
CA ASN A 47 8.20 -5.07 -12.36
C ASN A 47 7.45 -3.89 -11.73
N ILE A 48 6.79 -4.13 -10.61
CA ILE A 48 6.06 -3.14 -9.83
C ILE A 48 6.50 -3.25 -8.37
N LEU A 49 6.91 -2.12 -7.80
CA LEU A 49 7.21 -1.97 -6.38
C LEU A 49 6.17 -1.05 -5.75
N ASP A 50 5.41 -1.55 -4.79
CA ASP A 50 4.39 -0.81 -4.04
C ASP A 50 4.88 -0.56 -2.61
N LEU A 51 5.25 0.69 -2.32
CA LEU A 51 5.77 1.12 -1.02
C LEU A 51 4.64 1.71 -0.18
N GLY A 52 4.40 1.14 1.00
CA GLY A 52 3.19 1.39 1.77
C GLY A 52 1.99 0.66 1.16
N CYS A 53 2.16 -0.61 0.79
CA CYS A 53 1.13 -1.38 0.08
C CYS A 53 -0.15 -1.59 0.89
N GLY A 54 -0.09 -1.34 2.22
CA GLY A 54 -1.19 -1.51 3.15
C GLY A 54 -1.83 -2.87 2.98
N ASN A 55 -3.17 -2.90 3.00
CA ASN A 55 -3.96 -4.12 2.88
C ASN A 55 -4.01 -4.73 1.46
N GLY A 56 -3.11 -4.35 0.55
CA GLY A 56 -2.97 -4.96 -0.78
C GLY A 56 -4.05 -4.60 -1.79
N ARG A 57 -4.72 -3.44 -1.65
CA ARG A 57 -5.74 -2.99 -2.63
C ARG A 57 -5.19 -2.87 -4.05
N PHE A 58 -3.94 -2.43 -4.19
CA PHE A 58 -3.33 -2.21 -5.50
C PHE A 58 -2.97 -3.52 -6.21
N VAL A 59 -2.38 -4.51 -5.51
CA VAL A 59 -2.13 -5.82 -6.15
C VAL A 59 -3.42 -6.50 -6.60
N ARG A 60 -4.49 -6.43 -5.80
CA ARG A 60 -5.82 -6.94 -6.20
C ARG A 60 -6.37 -6.22 -7.42
N PHE A 61 -6.09 -4.92 -7.57
CA PHE A 61 -6.44 -4.17 -8.77
C PHE A 61 -5.66 -4.70 -9.99
N LEU A 62 -4.35 -4.90 -9.88
CA LEU A 62 -3.51 -5.44 -10.97
C LEU A 62 -3.98 -6.82 -11.42
N GLU A 63 -4.32 -7.69 -10.46
CA GLU A 63 -4.88 -9.02 -10.72
C GLU A 63 -6.21 -8.95 -11.47
N LYS A 64 -7.12 -8.06 -11.04
CA LYS A 64 -8.42 -7.83 -11.70
C LYS A 64 -8.26 -7.36 -13.14
N GLU A 65 -7.28 -6.48 -13.39
CA GLU A 65 -6.94 -5.96 -14.72
C GLU A 65 -6.07 -6.93 -15.53
N LYS A 66 -5.77 -8.12 -14.98
CA LYS A 66 -4.99 -9.21 -15.60
C LYS A 66 -3.61 -8.76 -16.08
N LEU A 67 -3.01 -7.80 -15.38
CA LEU A 67 -1.68 -7.30 -15.71
C LEU A 67 -0.62 -8.31 -15.27
N LYS A 68 0.25 -8.68 -16.20
CA LYS A 68 1.35 -9.62 -15.95
C LYS A 68 2.62 -8.83 -15.62
N ALA A 69 2.85 -8.58 -14.35
CA ALA A 69 4.07 -7.97 -13.83
C ALA A 69 4.54 -8.72 -12.58
N HIS A 70 5.85 -8.73 -12.34
CA HIS A 70 6.39 -9.14 -11.05
C HIS A 70 6.11 -8.04 -10.02
N TYR A 71 5.38 -8.37 -8.96
CA TYR A 71 4.93 -7.41 -7.96
C TYR A 71 5.64 -7.67 -6.62
N ILE A 72 6.13 -6.60 -6.00
CA ILE A 72 6.63 -6.59 -4.61
C ILE A 72 5.90 -5.48 -3.86
N GLY A 73 5.19 -5.85 -2.80
CA GLY A 73 4.60 -4.91 -1.85
C GLY A 73 5.43 -4.87 -0.56
N ILE A 74 5.70 -3.68 -0.04
CA ILE A 74 6.38 -3.49 1.25
C ILE A 74 5.55 -2.51 2.07
N ASP A 75 5.22 -2.91 3.30
CA ASP A 75 4.64 -2.02 4.30
C ASP A 75 5.46 -2.10 5.59
N ASN A 76 5.44 -1.02 6.37
CA ASN A 76 6.14 -0.97 7.66
C ASN A 76 5.23 -1.33 8.84
N ALA A 77 3.92 -1.44 8.63
CA ALA A 77 2.95 -1.99 9.57
C ALA A 77 2.66 -3.45 9.21
N ASN A 78 3.15 -4.35 10.06
CA ASN A 78 3.04 -5.80 9.84
C ASN A 78 1.59 -6.27 9.85
N GLU A 79 0.70 -5.55 10.52
CA GLU A 79 -0.71 -5.86 10.68
C GLU A 79 -1.51 -5.78 9.36
N PHE A 80 -0.89 -5.29 8.28
CA PHE A 80 -1.46 -5.30 6.94
C PHE A 80 -1.09 -6.53 6.08
N ILE A 81 -0.07 -7.30 6.47
CA ILE A 81 0.56 -8.37 5.66
C ILE A 81 0.26 -9.75 6.26
#